data_AF-A0A1Y4A8A5-F1
#
_entry.id   AF-A0A1Y4A8A5-F1
#
_cell.length_a   1.000
_cell.length_b   1.000
_cell.length_c   1.000
_cell.angle_alpha   90.00
_cell.angle_beta   90.00
_cell.angle_gamma   90.00
#
_symmetry.space_group_name_H-M   'P 1'
#
loop_
_entity.id
_entity.type
_entity.pdbx_description
1 polymer ?
#
loop_
_entity_poly.entity_id
_entity_poly.type
_entity_poly.pdbx_seq_one_letter_code
_entity_poly.pdbx_strand_id
1 'polypeptide(L)'
;MKKTLLTVACALFMFSCAQDDELFIEETTDMPVQTQLTTAEAQTKFAKILSKAVSNSEDVRRFLKEEAMTYFDNDNDVFYPFVKDKIVQGTGSRTFRNILLSYCDSEEELESIEKSQPLLKIRTEYSL
;
A
#
# COMPACT_ATOMS: atom_id res chain seq x y z
N MET A 1 -34.41 -46.57 12.39
CA MET A 1 -33.10 -45.92 12.63
C MET A 1 -32.86 -44.94 11.49
N LYS A 2 -32.71 -43.66 11.83
CA LYS A 2 -32.65 -42.52 10.90
C LYS A 2 -31.30 -42.52 10.18
N LYS A 3 -31.27 -42.35 8.86
CA LYS A 3 -30.05 -42.04 8.11
C LYS A 3 -30.32 -40.79 7.27
N THR A 4 -29.80 -39.71 7.83
CA THR A 4 -29.61 -38.34 7.39
C THR A 4 -29.64 -38.05 5.89
N LEU A 5 -30.52 -37.11 5.54
CA LEU A 5 -30.41 -36.11 4.48
C LEU A 5 -29.11 -35.31 4.63
N LEU A 6 -28.39 -35.02 3.54
CA LEU A 6 -27.81 -33.69 3.25
C LEU A 6 -27.16 -33.69 1.84
N THR A 7 -27.94 -33.31 0.82
CA THR A 7 -27.39 -32.97 -0.50
C THR A 7 -26.77 -31.56 -0.41
N VAL A 8 -25.45 -31.49 -0.54
CA VAL A 8 -24.66 -30.25 -0.44
C VAL A 8 -25.02 -29.32 -1.60
N ALA A 9 -25.64 -28.19 -1.26
CA ALA A 9 -25.91 -27.09 -2.19
C ALA A 9 -24.60 -26.31 -2.45
N CYS A 10 -23.90 -26.68 -3.52
CA CYS A 10 -22.83 -25.87 -4.12
C CYS A 10 -23.44 -24.77 -4.97
N ALA A 11 -23.77 -23.64 -4.36
CA ALA A 11 -23.88 -22.35 -5.04
C ALA A 11 -24.01 -21.29 -3.95
N LEU A 12 -23.05 -20.39 -3.84
CA LEU A 12 -23.14 -19.02 -3.29
C LEU A 12 -21.73 -18.54 -2.89
N PHE A 13 -20.86 -18.30 -3.88
CA PHE A 13 -19.68 -17.42 -3.70
C PHE A 13 -19.39 -16.65 -5.00
N MET A 14 -20.43 -16.03 -5.58
CA MET A 14 -20.28 -15.01 -6.62
C MET A 14 -20.65 -13.66 -6.01
N PHE A 15 -19.83 -13.16 -5.09
CA PHE A 15 -19.82 -11.73 -4.80
C PHE A 15 -18.94 -11.09 -5.88
N SER A 16 -19.57 -10.68 -6.98
CA SER A 16 -18.97 -9.76 -7.94
C SER A 16 -18.80 -8.41 -7.24
N CYS A 17 -17.58 -7.87 -7.22
CA CYS A 17 -17.36 -6.46 -6.92
C CYS A 17 -18.26 -5.62 -7.82
N ALA A 18 -19.20 -4.89 -7.23
CA ALA A 18 -19.74 -3.70 -7.86
C ALA A 18 -18.75 -2.58 -7.57
N GLN A 19 -18.09 -2.09 -8.62
CA GLN A 19 -17.52 -0.74 -8.59
C GLN A 19 -18.60 0.15 -9.18
N ASP A 20 -19.28 0.88 -8.30
CA ASP A 20 -20.19 1.93 -8.70
C ASP A 20 -19.33 3.13 -9.11
N ASP A 21 -19.11 3.29 -10.42
CA ASP A 21 -18.63 4.54 -10.99
C ASP A 21 -19.78 5.55 -10.95
N GLU A 22 -19.94 6.23 -9.80
CA GLU A 22 -20.79 7.42 -9.72
C GLU A 22 -20.09 8.59 -10.43
N LEU A 23 -20.50 8.83 -11.67
CA LEU A 23 -20.21 10.07 -12.41
C LEU A 23 -20.94 11.24 -11.74
N PHE A 24 -20.29 11.89 -10.77
CA PHE A 24 -20.70 13.22 -10.32
C PHE A 24 -20.06 14.28 -11.21
N ILE A 25 -20.85 14.81 -12.14
CA ILE A 25 -20.59 16.10 -12.76
C ILE A 25 -21.22 17.15 -11.84
N GLU A 26 -20.39 17.84 -11.05
CA GLU A 26 -20.70 19.18 -10.56
C GLU A 26 -19.65 20.15 -11.09
N GLU A 27 -20.05 20.90 -12.10
CA GLU A 27 -19.40 22.14 -12.54
C GLU A 27 -19.63 23.19 -11.44
N THR A 28 -18.59 23.68 -10.77
CA THR A 28 -18.56 25.07 -10.25
C THR A 28 -17.15 25.55 -9.90
N THR A 29 -16.79 26.66 -10.54
CA THR A 29 -15.87 27.74 -10.13
C THR A 29 -14.39 27.43 -9.85
N ASP A 30 -13.58 27.98 -10.76
CA ASP A 30 -12.13 27.98 -10.85
C ASP A 30 -11.46 28.73 -9.67
N MET A 31 -11.04 27.97 -8.66
CA MET A 31 -9.86 28.26 -7.85
C MET A 31 -8.96 27.04 -7.98
N PRO A 32 -7.61 27.17 -8.00
CA PRO A 32 -6.73 26.02 -7.97
C PRO A 32 -6.83 25.39 -6.57
N VAL A 33 -7.84 24.56 -6.37
CA VAL A 33 -7.88 23.60 -5.30
C VAL A 33 -6.72 22.67 -5.61
N GLN A 34 -5.62 22.76 -4.87
CA GLN A 34 -4.73 21.60 -4.74
C GLN A 34 -5.59 20.49 -4.16
N THR A 35 -6.16 19.65 -5.03
CA THR A 35 -6.97 18.51 -4.64
C THR A 35 -6.05 17.56 -3.91
N GLN A 36 -6.02 17.68 -2.58
CA GLN A 36 -5.27 16.78 -1.73
C GLN A 36 -5.80 15.37 -1.99
N LEU A 37 -4.89 14.42 -2.20
CA LEU A 37 -5.27 13.03 -2.40
C LEU A 37 -6.13 12.58 -1.21
N THR A 38 -7.22 11.88 -1.53
CA THR A 38 -7.96 11.15 -0.49
C THR A 38 -7.06 10.05 0.08
N THR A 39 -7.40 9.59 1.29
CA THR A 39 -6.70 8.48 1.94
C THR A 39 -6.63 7.24 1.06
N ALA A 40 -7.74 6.88 0.40
CA ALA A 40 -7.82 5.69 -0.44
C ALA A 40 -6.94 5.81 -1.70
N GLU A 41 -6.91 6.98 -2.34
CA GLU A 41 -6.06 7.23 -3.51
C GLU A 41 -4.58 7.20 -3.14
N ALA A 42 -4.20 7.86 -2.05
CA ALA A 42 -2.83 7.89 -1.57
C ALA A 42 -2.32 6.48 -1.22
N GLN A 43 -3.13 5.69 -0.50
CA GLN A 43 -2.80 4.30 -0.17
C GLN A 43 -2.70 3.42 -1.43
N THR A 44 -3.61 3.58 -2.38
CA THR A 44 -3.60 2.83 -3.65
C THR A 44 -2.36 3.14 -4.48
N LYS A 45 -2.01 4.44 -4.62
CA LYS A 45 -0.80 4.86 -5.35
C LYS A 45 0.45 4.34 -4.65
N PHE A 46 0.54 4.50 -3.34
CA PHE A 46 1.68 3.99 -2.56
C PHE A 46 1.83 2.47 -2.68
N ALA A 47 0.73 1.71 -2.59
CA ALA A 47 0.75 0.26 -2.72
C ALA A 47 1.28 -0.18 -4.09
N LYS A 48 0.94 0.54 -5.17
CA LYS A 48 1.47 0.27 -6.52
C LYS A 48 2.99 0.51 -6.57
N ILE A 49 3.47 1.63 -6.04
CA ILE A 49 4.90 1.97 -5.98
C ILE A 49 5.67 0.91 -5.17
N LEU A 50 5.16 0.59 -3.97
CA LEU A 50 5.76 -0.40 -3.08
C LEU A 50 5.79 -1.80 -3.72
N SER A 51 4.69 -2.22 -4.36
CA SER A 51 4.60 -3.51 -5.04
C SER A 51 5.67 -3.66 -6.12
N LYS A 52 5.92 -2.62 -6.92
CA LYS A 52 7.01 -2.60 -7.91
C LYS A 52 8.38 -2.73 -7.23
N ALA A 53 8.63 -1.97 -6.16
CA ALA A 53 9.92 -2.02 -5.45
C ALA A 53 10.20 -3.39 -4.83
N VAL A 54 9.21 -3.96 -4.14
CA VAL A 54 9.26 -5.30 -3.51
C VAL A 54 9.46 -6.40 -4.55
N SER A 55 8.77 -6.32 -5.69
CA SER A 55 8.89 -7.34 -6.75
C SER A 55 10.27 -7.33 -7.40
N ASN A 56 10.87 -6.16 -7.58
CA ASN A 56 12.13 -6.00 -8.32
C ASN A 56 13.39 -5.96 -7.44
N SER A 57 13.28 -5.92 -6.10
CA SER A 57 14.44 -5.83 -5.21
C SER A 57 14.31 -6.75 -3.99
N GLU A 58 15.19 -7.76 -3.93
CA GLU A 58 15.28 -8.63 -2.75
C GLU A 58 15.74 -7.87 -1.50
N ASP A 59 16.59 -6.86 -1.69
CA ASP A 59 17.09 -6.00 -0.63
C ASP A 59 15.95 -5.20 0.03
N VAL A 60 15.00 -4.70 -0.76
CA VAL A 60 13.80 -4.03 -0.24
C VAL A 60 12.92 -5.01 0.55
N ARG A 61 12.74 -6.24 0.06
CA ARG A 61 11.97 -7.27 0.80
C ARG A 61 12.61 -7.59 2.14
N ARG A 62 13.93 -7.82 2.13
CA ARG A 62 14.69 -8.10 3.35
C ARG A 62 14.64 -6.93 4.32
N PHE A 63 14.84 -5.71 3.85
CA PHE A 63 14.75 -4.50 4.66
C PHE A 63 13.38 -4.37 5.35
N LEU A 64 12.28 -4.51 4.61
CA LEU A 64 10.94 -4.44 5.18
C LEU A 64 10.70 -5.54 6.23
N LYS A 65 11.20 -6.75 5.98
CA LYS A 65 11.12 -7.87 6.93
C LYS A 65 11.91 -7.57 8.22
N GLU A 66 13.11 -7.03 8.11
CA GLU A 66 13.93 -6.66 9.27
C GLU A 66 13.28 -5.55 10.10
N GLU A 67 12.76 -4.51 9.43
CA GLU A 67 12.04 -3.41 10.08
C GLU A 67 10.75 -3.88 10.78
N ALA A 68 10.01 -4.79 10.16
CA ALA A 68 8.79 -5.37 10.75
C ALA A 68 9.07 -6.17 12.02
N MET A 69 10.21 -6.88 12.08
CA MET A 69 10.61 -7.69 13.22
C MET A 69 11.21 -6.88 14.38
N THR A 70 11.45 -5.59 14.19
CA THR A 70 12.04 -4.71 15.21
C THR A 70 11.04 -4.39 16.34
N TYR A 71 9.74 -4.47 16.06
CA TYR A 71 8.68 -4.24 17.05
C TYR A 71 8.24 -5.56 17.68
N PHE A 72 8.60 -5.77 18.95
CA PHE A 72 8.28 -6.98 19.72
C PHE A 72 6.79 -7.12 20.07
N ASP A 73 5.99 -6.07 19.83
CA ASP A 73 4.62 -5.90 20.34
C ASP A 73 3.55 -6.20 19.25
N ASN A 74 3.68 -7.36 18.60
CA ASN A 74 2.64 -8.02 17.78
C ASN A 74 2.03 -7.23 16.58
N ASP A 75 2.42 -5.98 16.35
CA ASP A 75 2.05 -5.16 15.18
C ASP A 75 3.25 -5.13 14.22
N ASN A 76 3.27 -6.04 13.24
CA ASN A 76 4.33 -6.15 12.22
C ASN A 76 4.21 -5.05 11.13
N ASP A 77 3.49 -3.98 11.42
CA ASP A 77 3.33 -2.83 10.54
C ASP A 77 4.60 -1.97 10.59
N VAL A 78 5.25 -1.78 9.44
CA VAL A 78 6.39 -0.88 9.30
C VAL A 78 5.89 0.55 9.19
N PHE A 79 6.26 1.41 10.12
CA PHE A 79 5.89 2.82 10.09
C PHE A 79 6.78 3.61 9.11
N TYR A 80 6.26 3.86 7.90
CA TYR A 80 7.01 4.46 6.80
C TYR A 80 7.80 5.73 7.18
N PRO A 81 7.23 6.71 7.93
CA PRO A 81 7.96 7.92 8.29
C PRO A 81 9.27 7.69 9.06
N PHE A 82 9.41 6.58 9.80
CA PHE A 82 10.62 6.26 10.55
C PHE A 82 11.67 5.52 9.72
N VAL A 83 11.26 4.90 8.62
CA VAL A 83 12.14 4.04 7.81
C VAL A 83 12.50 4.66 6.47
N LYS A 84 11.77 5.67 6.00
CA LYS A 84 11.94 6.25 4.66
C LYS A 84 13.35 6.77 4.38
N ASP A 85 14.04 7.29 5.39
CA ASP A 85 15.39 7.85 5.27
C ASP A 85 16.50 6.85 5.64
N LYS A 86 16.15 5.62 6.03
CA LYS A 86 17.12 4.56 6.30
C LYS A 86 17.71 4.02 5.00
N ILE A 87 19.01 3.67 5.04
CA ILE A 87 19.71 3.05 3.92
C ILE A 87 19.28 1.59 3.81
N VAL A 88 18.95 1.16 2.58
CA VAL A 88 18.64 -0.25 2.29
C VAL A 88 19.93 -1.00 1.96
N GLN A 89 20.33 -1.92 2.82
CA GLN A 89 21.55 -2.72 2.67
C GLN A 89 21.54 -3.51 1.35
N GLY A 90 22.63 -3.45 0.59
CA GLY A 90 22.75 -4.07 -0.73
C GLY A 90 22.49 -3.12 -1.91
N THR A 91 21.91 -1.94 -1.66
CA THR A 91 21.59 -0.95 -2.70
C THR A 91 22.56 0.23 -2.79
N GLY A 92 23.72 0.12 -2.12
CA GLY A 92 24.69 1.21 -1.97
C GLY A 92 24.23 2.20 -0.88
N SER A 93 24.26 3.50 -1.19
CA SER A 93 23.88 4.58 -0.26
C SER A 93 22.43 5.07 -0.46
N ARG A 94 21.57 4.28 -1.12
CA ARG A 94 20.18 4.68 -1.37
C ARG A 94 19.32 4.48 -0.13
N THR A 95 18.52 5.50 0.19
CA THR A 95 17.49 5.37 1.21
C THR A 95 16.27 4.61 0.67
N PHE A 96 15.41 4.13 1.57
CA PHE A 96 14.15 3.50 1.17
C PHE A 96 13.29 4.43 0.30
N ARG A 97 13.16 5.72 0.69
CA ARG A 97 12.48 6.75 -0.11
C ARG A 97 13.09 6.90 -1.50
N ASN A 98 14.42 6.96 -1.61
CA ASN A 98 15.08 7.07 -2.92
C ASN A 98 14.84 5.84 -3.81
N ILE A 99 14.64 4.67 -3.21
CA ILE A 99 14.25 3.47 -3.96
C ILE A 99 12.81 3.59 -4.44
N LEU A 100 11.87 4.00 -3.59
CA LEU A 100 10.47 4.19 -4.00
C LEU A 100 10.33 5.26 -5.11
N LEU A 101 11.10 6.34 -5.04
CA LEU A 101 11.12 7.39 -6.07
C LEU A 101 11.48 6.87 -7.45
N SER A 102 12.31 5.81 -7.58
CA SER A 102 12.62 5.24 -8.89
C SER A 102 11.46 4.49 -9.55
N TYR A 103 10.34 4.34 -8.86
CA TYR A 103 9.10 3.74 -9.37
C TYR A 103 7.93 4.74 -9.48
N CYS A 104 8.20 6.02 -9.19
CA CYS A 104 7.26 7.13 -9.34
C CYS A 104 7.50 7.84 -10.67
N ASP A 105 6.47 8.49 -11.20
CA ASP A 105 6.60 9.31 -12.41
C ASP A 105 7.29 10.66 -12.11
N SER A 106 7.16 11.15 -10.87
CA SER A 106 7.82 12.37 -10.39
C SER A 106 8.04 12.32 -8.87
N GLU A 107 8.89 13.20 -8.35
CA GLU A 107 9.04 13.36 -6.88
C GLU A 107 7.76 13.89 -6.22
N GLU A 108 7.02 14.74 -6.94
CA GLU A 108 5.74 15.30 -6.47
C GLU A 108 4.70 14.20 -6.19
N GLU A 109 4.72 13.09 -6.95
CA GLU A 109 3.85 11.95 -6.70
C GLU A 109 4.04 11.39 -5.29
N LEU A 110 5.28 11.06 -4.92
CA LEU A 110 5.57 10.53 -3.59
C LEU A 110 5.38 11.58 -2.50
N GLU A 111 5.73 12.84 -2.75
CA GLU A 111 5.47 13.93 -1.80
C GLU A 111 3.97 14.12 -1.51
N SER A 112 3.11 14.02 -2.53
CA SER A 112 1.66 14.16 -2.36
C SER A 112 1.06 13.04 -1.51
N ILE A 113 1.60 11.81 -1.65
CA ILE A 113 1.26 10.68 -0.80
C ILE A 113 1.73 10.92 0.63
N GLU A 114 2.98 11.35 0.82
CA GLU A 114 3.56 11.63 2.14
C GLU A 114 2.80 12.74 2.90
N LYS A 115 2.39 13.79 2.18
CA LYS A 115 1.60 14.90 2.74
C LYS A 115 0.18 14.47 3.11
N SER A 116 -0.46 13.62 2.30
CA SER A 116 -1.83 13.13 2.57
C SER A 116 -1.89 12.00 3.59
N GLN A 117 -0.80 11.22 3.75
CA GLN A 117 -0.72 10.09 4.69
C GLN A 117 0.51 10.21 5.60
N PRO A 118 0.54 11.16 6.54
CA PRO A 118 1.70 11.36 7.43
C PRO A 118 1.93 10.19 8.40
N LEU A 119 0.92 9.33 8.61
CA LEU A 119 0.98 8.16 9.47
C LEU A 119 0.97 6.85 8.67
N LEU A 120 1.50 6.87 7.45
CA LEU A 120 1.49 5.72 6.55
C LEU A 120 2.19 4.50 7.19
N LYS A 121 1.46 3.39 7.25
CA LYS A 121 1.94 2.09 7.71
C LYS A 121 1.98 1.11 6.56
N ILE A 122 3.02 0.29 6.53
CA ILE A 122 3.18 -0.82 5.58
C ILE A 122 2.92 -2.10 6.34
N ARG A 123 1.79 -2.75 6.05
CA ARG A 123 1.52 -4.07 6.60
C ARG A 123 2.39 -5.11 5.91
N THR A 124 3.20 -5.82 6.69
CA THR A 124 3.92 -6.99 6.21
C THR A 124 3.30 -8.24 6.83
N GLU A 125 2.84 -9.16 6.00
CA GLU A 125 2.54 -10.52 6.43
C GLU A 125 3.77 -11.38 6.12
N TYR A 126 4.02 -12.44 6.90
CA TYR A 126 5.25 -13.24 6.92
C TYR A 126 5.66 -13.93 5.59
N SER A 127 5.03 -13.59 4.46
CA SER A 127 5.16 -14.22 3.15
C SER A 127 5.57 -13.25 2.02
N LEU A 128 6.52 -12.34 2.30
CA LEU A 128 7.30 -11.63 1.27
C LEU A 128 8.55 -12.42 0.86
#